data_AF-A0A536EGR5-F1
#
_entry.id   AF-A0A536EGR5-F1
#
_cell.length_a   1.000
_cell.length_b   1.000
_cell.length_c   1.000
_cell.angle_alpha   90.00
_cell.angle_beta   90.00
_cell.angle_gamma   90.00
#
_symmetry.space_group_name_H-M   'P 1'
#
loop_
_entity.id
_entity.type
_entity.pdbx_description
1 polymer ?
#
loop_
_entity_poly.entity_id
_entity_poly.type
_entity_poly.pdbx_seq_one_letter_code
_entity_poly.pdbx_strand_id
1 'polypeptide(L)'
;MMQPRRFRFTRPPNARPLWPLRLAVASLVALPLLAWPAVGSADASSPVFSGRAYVVQASVLGTPLPRIADTGDLPSTGGAQEASLLTVPSISLGSAGSFNGAEVAHATTVGQGSASRSEASVATLSLTVAGTTITADFLMSRASAQCTGSNPSVSGSSELASLSISSVNGGQPITVTEAPNQTIALPLNAGTVVINEQSSSVSGQSGSMDVSALHVTISNPLGGPPLADVIVSHAHADITCPTAPSQPPACGAAPTDFVTGGGWIVSPSDPNAKANFAVAGGVKNGFWGHLMYIDHGNGMRVKGTGVTGYNFYPAFGSNGRQILGSADVSGTAESYEADVADNAEPGRGADQFQLKLNDALVAPAALLSGGNIQLHKACQ
;
A
#
# COMPACT_ATOMS: atom_id res chain seq x y z
N MET A 1 -31.87 -55.99 -82.03
CA MET A 1 -32.82 -57.02 -81.55
C MET A 1 -34.21 -56.39 -81.55
N MET A 2 -35.05 -56.81 -82.48
CA MET A 2 -36.47 -56.44 -82.61
C MET A 2 -37.27 -57.09 -81.47
N GLN A 3 -38.13 -56.34 -80.77
CA GLN A 3 -39.59 -56.48 -80.84
C GLN A 3 -40.33 -55.61 -79.80
N PRO A 4 -41.46 -54.97 -80.17
CA PRO A 4 -42.31 -54.18 -79.29
C PRO A 4 -43.67 -54.87 -78.98
N ARG A 5 -44.32 -54.49 -77.86
CA ARG A 5 -45.77 -54.68 -77.59
C ARG A 5 -46.25 -53.52 -76.68
N ARG A 6 -47.01 -52.54 -77.19
CA ARG A 6 -48.48 -52.44 -77.45
C ARG A 6 -49.33 -51.98 -76.22
N PHE A 7 -49.81 -50.72 -76.32
CA PHE A 7 -51.17 -50.18 -76.04
C PHE A 7 -51.76 -50.29 -74.60
N ARG A 8 -52.51 -49.34 -74.02
CA ARG A 8 -53.38 -48.25 -74.53
C ARG A 8 -53.89 -47.35 -73.38
N PHE A 9 -54.56 -46.25 -73.77
CA PHE A 9 -55.58 -45.44 -73.05
C PHE A 9 -55.11 -44.52 -71.91
N THR A 10 -55.59 -43.29 -71.74
CA THR A 10 -56.69 -42.47 -72.29
C THR A 10 -56.34 -41.00 -72.00
N ARG A 11 -56.71 -40.04 -72.86
CA ARG A 11 -56.78 -38.61 -72.51
C ARG A 11 -58.04 -37.99 -73.12
N PRO A 12 -58.75 -37.15 -72.39
CA PRO A 12 -59.37 -35.96 -73.00
C PRO A 12 -59.28 -34.74 -72.03
N PRO A 13 -59.87 -33.56 -72.33
CA PRO A 13 -59.60 -32.73 -73.51
C PRO A 13 -59.49 -31.20 -73.17
N ASN A 14 -59.10 -30.38 -74.16
CA ASN A 14 -59.42 -28.95 -74.37
C ASN A 14 -58.91 -27.92 -73.33
N ALA A 15 -58.47 -26.69 -73.63
CA ALA A 15 -58.72 -25.79 -74.76
C ALA A 15 -57.55 -24.78 -74.97
N ARG A 16 -57.47 -24.23 -76.18
CA ARG A 16 -56.71 -23.01 -76.60
C ARG A 16 -57.42 -21.74 -76.05
N PRO A 17 -56.85 -20.50 -76.02
CA PRO A 17 -55.94 -19.92 -77.02
C PRO A 17 -54.86 -18.86 -76.60
N LEU A 18 -53.92 -18.66 -77.54
CA LEU A 18 -53.19 -17.48 -78.05
C LEU A 18 -53.15 -16.13 -77.28
N TRP A 19 -51.90 -15.68 -76.98
CA TRP A 19 -51.23 -14.33 -77.11
C TRP A 19 -51.90 -13.02 -76.62
N PRO A 20 -51.15 -11.89 -76.36
CA PRO A 20 -49.70 -11.62 -76.47
C PRO A 20 -49.06 -10.79 -75.32
N LEU A 21 -47.74 -10.58 -75.41
CA LEU A 21 -46.94 -9.40 -74.99
C LEU A 21 -47.02 -8.89 -73.52
N ARG A 22 -45.88 -8.92 -72.80
CA ARG A 22 -45.08 -7.72 -72.42
C ARG A 22 -43.94 -8.09 -71.46
N LEU A 23 -42.79 -7.46 -71.71
CA LEU A 23 -41.58 -7.49 -70.90
C LEU A 23 -41.84 -7.06 -69.45
N ALA A 24 -41.20 -7.74 -68.50
CA ALA A 24 -40.65 -7.10 -67.30
C ALA A 24 -39.58 -8.03 -66.69
N VAL A 25 -38.31 -7.72 -66.99
CA VAL A 25 -37.18 -8.19 -66.19
C VAL A 25 -37.19 -7.37 -64.92
N ALA A 26 -37.61 -7.95 -63.80
CA ALA A 26 -37.49 -7.35 -62.48
C ALA A 26 -36.30 -7.99 -61.77
N SER A 27 -35.17 -7.29 -61.82
CA SER A 27 -33.93 -7.62 -61.11
C SER A 27 -34.19 -7.65 -59.61
N LEU A 28 -33.98 -8.81 -58.97
CA LEU A 28 -33.86 -8.92 -57.52
C LEU A 28 -32.58 -8.19 -57.07
N VAL A 29 -32.74 -6.96 -56.56
CA VAL A 29 -31.70 -6.27 -55.80
C VAL A 29 -31.78 -6.79 -54.36
N ALA A 30 -30.89 -7.71 -54.00
CA ALA A 30 -30.65 -8.07 -52.62
C ALA A 30 -29.93 -6.91 -51.92
N LEU A 31 -30.60 -6.21 -50.99
CA LEU A 31 -29.93 -5.33 -50.04
C LEU A 31 -29.23 -6.20 -48.98
N PRO A 32 -27.90 -6.17 -48.84
CA PRO A 32 -27.28 -6.68 -47.64
C PRO A 32 -27.50 -5.64 -46.54
N LEU A 33 -28.20 -6.04 -45.47
CA LEU A 33 -28.13 -5.35 -44.19
C LEU A 33 -26.67 -5.39 -43.74
N LEU A 34 -25.94 -4.29 -43.94
CA LEU A 34 -24.66 -4.05 -43.30
C LEU A 34 -24.93 -3.88 -41.80
N ALA A 35 -24.93 -4.98 -41.07
CA ALA A 35 -24.71 -4.95 -39.64
C ALA A 35 -23.29 -4.42 -39.44
N TRP A 36 -23.16 -3.13 -39.10
CA TRP A 36 -21.92 -2.63 -38.52
C TRP A 36 -21.66 -3.45 -37.24
N PRO A 37 -20.50 -4.11 -37.10
CA PRO A 37 -20.06 -4.42 -35.77
C PRO A 37 -19.75 -3.06 -35.15
N ALA A 38 -20.57 -2.62 -34.19
CA ALA A 38 -20.13 -1.64 -33.21
C ALA A 38 -19.03 -2.33 -32.39
N VAL A 39 -17.82 -2.39 -32.94
CA VAL A 39 -16.63 -2.60 -32.13
C VAL A 39 -16.34 -1.25 -31.49
N GLY A 40 -17.14 -0.93 -30.47
CA GLY A 40 -16.65 -0.05 -29.43
C GLY A 40 -15.57 -0.83 -28.71
N SER A 41 -14.33 -0.74 -29.16
CA SER A 41 -13.19 -1.03 -28.31
C SER A 41 -13.25 0.01 -27.20
N ALA A 42 -13.88 -0.32 -26.08
CA ALA A 42 -13.58 0.38 -24.85
C ALA A 42 -12.10 0.08 -24.58
N ASP A 43 -11.23 1.09 -24.72
CA ASP A 43 -9.89 1.02 -24.17
C ASP A 43 -10.06 0.76 -22.67
N ALA A 44 -9.85 -0.48 -22.26
CA ALA A 44 -9.79 -0.86 -20.85
C ALA A 44 -8.49 -0.27 -20.30
N SER A 45 -8.53 1.00 -19.91
CA SER A 45 -7.43 1.62 -19.18
C SER A 45 -7.40 1.02 -17.79
N SER A 46 -6.21 0.64 -17.33
CA SER A 46 -5.96 0.33 -15.92
C SER A 46 -5.72 1.63 -15.15
N PRO A 47 -5.93 1.64 -13.82
CA PRO A 47 -5.53 2.77 -13.00
C PRO A 47 -4.04 3.10 -13.19
N VAL A 48 -3.73 4.39 -13.18
CA VAL A 48 -2.34 4.87 -13.11
C VAL A 48 -2.02 5.08 -11.64
N PHE A 49 -1.04 4.35 -11.13
CA PHE A 49 -0.65 4.41 -9.72
C PHE A 49 0.45 5.45 -9.50
N SER A 50 0.53 6.01 -8.30
CA SER A 50 1.71 6.72 -7.81
C SER A 50 1.72 6.65 -6.29
N GLY A 51 2.89 6.79 -5.70
CA GLY A 51 3.04 6.67 -4.26
C GLY A 51 4.51 6.67 -3.86
N ARG A 52 4.75 6.99 -2.60
CA ARG A 52 6.07 6.94 -1.96
C ARG A 52 5.89 6.93 -0.46
N ALA A 53 6.78 6.23 0.22
CA ALA A 53 6.87 6.28 1.67
C ALA A 53 8.32 6.48 2.11
N TYR A 54 8.52 7.23 3.19
CA TYR A 54 9.82 7.35 3.82
C TYR A 54 9.69 7.56 5.33
N VAL A 55 10.70 7.11 6.08
CA VAL A 55 10.64 7.18 7.54
C VAL A 55 11.18 8.50 8.08
N VAL A 56 12.27 9.03 7.53
CA VAL A 56 12.79 10.34 7.95
C VAL A 56 13.16 11.18 6.74
N GLN A 57 12.64 12.41 6.69
CA GLN A 57 13.16 13.49 5.88
C GLN A 57 13.51 14.65 6.81
N ALA A 58 14.68 15.24 6.62
CA ALA A 58 15.09 16.42 7.36
C ALA A 58 15.68 17.48 6.43
N SER A 59 15.58 18.75 6.82
CA SER A 59 16.32 19.85 6.20
C SER A 59 16.89 20.79 7.26
N VAL A 60 18.01 21.45 6.94
CA VAL A 60 18.65 22.45 7.79
C VAL A 60 18.81 23.72 6.98
N LEU A 61 18.23 24.83 7.46
CA LEU A 61 18.21 26.11 6.74
C LEU A 61 17.70 25.97 5.29
N GLY A 62 16.68 25.12 5.10
CA GLY A 62 16.08 24.83 3.80
C GLY A 62 16.91 23.89 2.89
N THR A 63 18.06 23.41 3.34
CA THR A 63 18.86 22.42 2.59
C THR A 63 18.42 21.01 2.98
N PRO A 64 17.83 20.22 2.06
CA PRO A 64 17.38 18.88 2.37
C PRO A 64 18.57 17.92 2.61
N LEU A 65 18.39 17.03 3.57
CA LEU A 65 19.30 15.92 3.85
C LEU A 65 18.79 14.65 3.16
N PRO A 66 19.66 13.63 2.95
CA PRO A 66 19.22 12.34 2.41
C PRO A 66 18.10 11.72 3.26
N ARG A 67 17.06 11.23 2.61
CA ARG A 67 15.97 10.51 3.27
C ARG A 67 16.44 9.15 3.79
N ILE A 68 15.84 8.71 4.89
CA ILE A 68 16.10 7.38 5.47
C ILE A 68 14.88 6.48 5.26
N ALA A 69 15.17 5.23 4.86
CA ALA A 69 14.18 4.19 4.55
C ALA A 69 13.11 4.73 3.59
N ASP A 70 13.55 5.13 2.40
CA ASP A 70 12.72 5.71 1.35
C ASP A 70 12.47 4.68 0.25
N THR A 71 11.21 4.43 -0.09
CA THR A 71 10.82 3.48 -1.13
C THR A 71 11.22 3.92 -2.54
N GLY A 72 11.48 5.22 -2.73
CA GLY A 72 11.42 5.85 -4.04
C GLY A 72 9.98 5.87 -4.59
N ASP A 73 9.84 6.34 -5.82
CA ASP A 73 8.53 6.50 -6.45
C ASP A 73 7.99 5.14 -6.95
N LEU A 74 6.71 4.89 -6.69
CA LEU A 74 5.98 3.75 -7.22
C LEU A 74 5.81 3.90 -8.75
N PRO A 75 6.11 2.87 -9.56
CA PRO A 75 5.87 2.92 -11.00
C PRO A 75 4.39 3.13 -11.32
N SER A 76 4.13 3.88 -12.40
CA SER A 76 2.76 4.18 -12.85
C SER A 76 1.94 2.95 -13.26
N THR A 77 2.62 1.85 -13.59
CA THR A 77 2.02 0.55 -13.90
C THR A 77 1.71 -0.28 -12.65
N GLY A 78 1.98 0.22 -11.45
CA GLY A 78 1.82 -0.48 -10.18
C GLY A 78 3.04 -1.34 -9.81
N GLY A 79 2.81 -2.30 -8.90
CA GLY A 79 3.85 -3.10 -8.25
C GLY A 79 4.01 -2.72 -6.78
N ALA A 80 5.14 -3.07 -6.19
CA ALA A 80 5.44 -2.77 -4.78
C ALA A 80 6.89 -2.29 -4.62
N GLN A 81 7.14 -1.30 -3.77
CA GLN A 81 8.47 -0.86 -3.37
C GLN A 81 8.57 -0.87 -1.84
N GLU A 82 9.75 -1.17 -1.30
CA GLU A 82 10.00 -1.18 0.13
C GLU A 82 11.36 -0.59 0.46
N ALA A 83 11.47 -0.05 1.67
CA ALA A 83 12.72 0.25 2.31
C ALA A 83 12.59 0.01 3.81
N SER A 84 13.61 -0.57 4.42
CA SER A 84 13.62 -0.86 5.85
C SER A 84 15.00 -0.69 6.46
N LEU A 85 15.03 -0.37 7.75
CA LEU A 85 16.27 -0.25 8.50
C LEU A 85 16.04 -0.58 9.98
N LEU A 86 16.81 -1.53 10.51
CA LEU A 86 16.68 -1.97 11.90
C LEU A 86 17.03 -0.87 12.92
N THR A 87 18.07 -0.07 12.62
CA THR A 87 18.53 1.04 13.47
C THR A 87 18.68 2.30 12.62
N VAL A 88 17.88 3.33 12.93
CA VAL A 88 17.97 4.63 12.27
C VAL A 88 19.10 5.45 12.90
N PRO A 89 20.11 5.87 12.11
CA PRO A 89 21.23 6.64 12.63
C PRO A 89 20.82 8.05 13.06
N SER A 90 21.64 8.66 13.92
CA SER A 90 21.49 10.07 14.30
C SER A 90 21.79 11.00 13.12
N ILE A 91 21.06 12.13 13.05
CA ILE A 91 21.27 13.19 12.06
C ILE A 91 21.49 14.52 12.82
N SER A 92 22.57 15.24 12.50
CA SER A 92 22.77 16.59 13.01
C SER A 92 21.86 17.59 12.29
N LEU A 93 21.16 18.43 13.05
CA LEU A 93 20.31 19.51 12.56
C LEU A 93 20.98 20.88 12.78
N GLY A 94 22.31 20.90 12.84
CA GLY A 94 23.10 22.10 13.12
C GLY A 94 22.79 22.68 14.51
N SER A 95 22.64 24.01 14.59
CA SER A 95 22.31 24.69 15.85
C SER A 95 20.87 24.45 16.33
N ALA A 96 20.00 23.87 15.49
CA ALA A 96 18.63 23.56 15.87
C ALA A 96 18.55 22.32 16.78
N GLY A 97 19.51 21.39 16.68
CA GLY A 97 19.55 20.16 17.48
C GLY A 97 19.98 18.92 16.69
N SER A 98 19.36 17.78 16.97
CA SER A 98 19.66 16.49 16.34
C SER A 98 18.46 15.55 16.34
N PHE A 99 18.28 14.82 15.24
CA PHE A 99 17.55 13.55 15.27
C PHE A 99 18.47 12.53 15.95
N ASN A 100 18.10 12.04 17.12
CA ASN A 100 19.01 11.23 17.95
C ASN A 100 19.05 9.77 17.49
N GLY A 101 17.98 9.31 16.85
CA GLY A 101 17.85 7.93 16.38
C GLY A 101 16.41 7.45 16.52
N ALA A 102 16.18 6.27 15.96
CA ALA A 102 14.94 5.51 16.07
C ALA A 102 15.24 4.05 15.68
N GLU A 103 14.27 3.16 15.79
CA GLU A 103 14.45 1.75 15.45
C GLU A 103 13.30 1.23 14.58
N VAL A 104 13.54 0.10 13.90
CA VAL A 104 12.52 -0.61 13.11
C VAL A 104 11.83 0.33 12.10
N ALA A 105 12.63 1.00 11.27
CA ALA A 105 12.12 1.82 10.19
C ALA A 105 11.52 0.93 9.09
N HIS A 106 10.29 1.24 8.71
CA HIS A 106 9.50 0.57 7.68
C HIS A 106 8.93 1.61 6.73
N ALA A 107 9.07 1.37 5.43
CA ALA A 107 8.33 2.10 4.41
C ALA A 107 7.96 1.15 3.27
N THR A 108 6.70 1.20 2.84
CA THR A 108 6.23 0.47 1.67
C THR A 108 5.28 1.31 0.84
N THR A 109 5.25 1.05 -0.46
CA THR A 109 4.23 1.57 -1.37
C THR A 109 3.84 0.49 -2.35
N VAL A 110 2.53 0.27 -2.53
CA VAL A 110 1.95 -0.80 -3.33
C VAL A 110 0.85 -0.22 -4.20
N GLY A 111 0.97 -0.39 -5.52
CA GLY A 111 -0.06 -0.10 -6.50
C GLY A 111 -0.54 -1.40 -7.12
N GLN A 112 -1.77 -1.80 -6.81
CA GLN A 112 -2.33 -3.04 -7.31
C GLN A 112 -3.86 -2.99 -7.35
N GLY A 113 -4.45 -3.67 -8.34
CA GLY A 113 -5.90 -3.72 -8.51
C GLY A 113 -6.45 -2.33 -8.79
N SER A 114 -7.33 -1.85 -7.93
CA SER A 114 -7.93 -0.51 -7.99
C SER A 114 -7.31 0.51 -7.03
N ALA A 115 -6.20 0.18 -6.35
CA ALA A 115 -5.67 0.97 -5.24
C ALA A 115 -4.17 1.25 -5.32
N SER A 116 -3.78 2.46 -4.91
CA SER A 116 -2.43 2.80 -4.47
C SER A 116 -2.44 2.99 -2.95
N ARG A 117 -1.49 2.37 -2.25
CA ARG A 117 -1.37 2.41 -0.80
C ARG A 117 0.08 2.59 -0.42
N SER A 118 0.35 3.51 0.49
CA SER A 118 1.68 3.72 1.06
C SER A 118 1.58 3.78 2.57
N GLU A 119 2.61 3.27 3.24
CA GLU A 119 2.72 3.37 4.69
C GLU A 119 4.17 3.48 5.14
N ALA A 120 4.39 4.24 6.21
CA ALA A 120 5.68 4.35 6.88
C ALA A 120 5.50 4.23 8.38
N SER A 121 6.38 3.49 9.05
CA SER A 121 6.39 3.41 10.50
C SER A 121 7.81 3.34 11.09
N VAL A 122 7.91 3.71 12.36
CA VAL A 122 9.15 3.68 13.12
C VAL A 122 8.87 3.51 14.60
N ALA A 123 9.74 2.81 15.30
CA ALA A 123 9.72 2.62 16.75
C ALA A 123 10.75 3.51 17.44
N THR A 124 10.54 3.71 18.75
CA THR A 124 11.53 4.29 19.68
C THR A 124 12.20 5.59 19.19
N LEU A 125 11.40 6.49 18.62
CA LEU A 125 11.86 7.78 18.11
C LEU A 125 12.44 8.65 19.24
N SER A 126 13.59 9.27 18.98
CA SER A 126 14.10 10.40 19.77
C SER A 126 14.64 11.52 18.88
N LEU A 127 14.12 12.73 19.09
CA LEU A 127 14.49 13.95 18.37
C LEU A 127 14.68 15.09 19.39
N THR A 128 15.83 15.75 19.38
CA THR A 128 16.07 16.93 20.21
C THR A 128 16.17 18.17 19.32
N VAL A 129 15.29 19.13 19.54
CA VAL A 129 15.23 20.38 18.76
C VAL A 129 14.91 21.56 19.66
N ALA A 130 15.56 22.70 19.43
CA ALA A 130 15.35 23.93 20.22
C ALA A 130 15.38 23.71 21.75
N GLY A 131 16.25 22.82 22.23
CA GLY A 131 16.38 22.49 23.66
C GLY A 131 15.25 21.63 24.25
N THR A 132 14.31 21.17 23.43
CA THR A 132 13.27 20.19 23.82
C THR A 132 13.55 18.83 23.20
N THR A 133 13.15 17.75 23.87
CA THR A 133 13.23 16.40 23.34
C THR A 133 11.83 15.87 23.08
N ILE A 134 11.63 15.38 21.86
CA ILE A 134 10.42 14.73 21.36
C ILE A 134 10.71 13.24 21.29
N THR A 135 9.88 12.44 21.94
CA THR A 135 9.98 10.97 21.94
C THR A 135 8.64 10.37 21.60
N ALA A 136 8.66 9.22 20.93
CA ALA A 136 7.47 8.39 20.72
C ALA A 136 7.89 6.92 20.67
N ASP A 137 7.07 6.05 21.24
CA ASP A 137 7.35 4.61 21.21
C ASP A 137 7.10 4.02 19.82
N PHE A 138 6.14 4.60 19.10
CA PHE A 138 5.80 4.19 17.74
C PHE A 138 5.10 5.32 17.01
N LEU A 139 5.43 5.48 15.72
CA LEU A 139 4.71 6.32 14.77
C LEU A 139 4.40 5.52 13.52
N MET A 140 3.21 5.69 12.97
CA MET A 140 2.82 5.17 11.67
C MET A 140 1.97 6.18 10.92
N SER A 141 2.17 6.29 9.61
CA SER A 141 1.27 6.98 8.68
C SER A 141 0.89 6.07 7.53
N ARG A 142 -0.33 6.25 7.02
CA ARG A 142 -0.91 5.47 5.94
C ARG A 142 -1.68 6.39 5.01
N ALA A 143 -1.43 6.27 3.71
CA ALA A 143 -2.13 6.98 2.65
C ALA A 143 -2.72 5.98 1.66
N SER A 144 -3.97 6.17 1.25
CA SER A 144 -4.65 5.34 0.27
C SER A 144 -5.38 6.19 -0.75
N ALA A 145 -5.24 5.80 -2.02
CA ALA A 145 -5.99 6.32 -3.15
C ALA A 145 -6.60 5.14 -3.93
N GLN A 146 -7.89 5.17 -4.19
CA GLN A 146 -8.66 4.03 -4.71
C GLN A 146 -9.64 4.45 -5.80
N CYS A 147 -9.80 3.61 -6.81
CA CYS A 147 -10.74 3.80 -7.91
C CYS A 147 -12.01 2.99 -7.72
N THR A 148 -13.16 3.67 -7.65
CA THR A 148 -14.48 3.05 -7.85
C THR A 148 -14.97 3.36 -9.26
N GLY A 149 -14.60 2.49 -10.21
CA GLY A 149 -14.77 2.78 -11.64
C GLY A 149 -13.89 3.97 -12.04
N SER A 150 -14.52 5.05 -12.53
CA SER A 150 -13.83 6.29 -12.92
C SER A 150 -13.69 7.31 -11.78
N ASN A 151 -14.18 6.98 -10.58
CA ASN A 151 -14.20 7.91 -9.45
C ASN A 151 -13.06 7.59 -8.48
N PRO A 152 -12.10 8.51 -8.30
CA PRO A 152 -11.09 8.37 -7.25
C PRO A 152 -11.70 8.68 -5.88
N SER A 153 -11.19 8.00 -4.86
CA SER A 153 -11.42 8.29 -3.46
C SER A 153 -10.09 8.17 -2.72
N VAL A 154 -9.92 8.98 -1.68
CA VAL A 154 -8.68 9.01 -0.90
C VAL A 154 -8.97 8.98 0.59
N SER A 155 -8.06 8.37 1.35
CA SER A 155 -8.10 8.36 2.80
C SER A 155 -6.69 8.30 3.38
N GLY A 156 -6.54 8.84 4.59
CA GLY A 156 -5.30 8.72 5.32
C GLY A 156 -5.50 8.65 6.82
N SER A 157 -4.53 8.05 7.49
CA SER A 157 -4.56 7.86 8.94
C SER A 157 -3.14 7.83 9.50
N SER A 158 -3.01 8.13 10.79
CA SER A 158 -1.78 7.93 11.54
C SER A 158 -2.05 7.35 12.91
N GLU A 159 -1.05 6.67 13.47
CA GLU A 159 -1.05 6.16 14.83
C GLU A 159 0.23 6.63 15.52
N LEU A 160 0.09 7.13 16.74
CA LEU A 160 1.19 7.61 17.56
C LEU A 160 1.05 7.05 18.97
N ALA A 161 2.06 6.31 19.43
CA ALA A 161 2.09 5.73 20.76
C ALA A 161 3.07 6.49 21.67
N SER A 162 2.58 6.89 22.85
CA SER A 162 3.38 7.54 23.89
C SER A 162 4.17 8.76 23.40
N LEU A 163 3.63 9.55 22.47
CA LEU A 163 4.27 10.79 22.03
C LEU A 163 4.39 11.74 23.23
N SER A 164 5.60 12.22 23.51
CA SER A 164 5.85 13.25 24.52
C SER A 164 6.83 14.29 24.02
N ILE A 165 6.65 15.53 24.47
CA ILE A 165 7.55 16.64 24.18
C ILE A 165 7.96 17.22 25.52
N SER A 166 9.24 17.15 25.89
CA SER A 166 9.71 17.47 27.24
C SER A 166 9.36 18.88 27.72
N SER A 167 9.20 19.82 26.77
CA SER A 167 8.85 21.22 27.04
C SER A 167 7.35 21.52 27.04
N VAL A 168 6.48 20.53 26.75
CA VAL A 168 5.03 20.68 26.68
C VAL A 168 4.39 19.74 27.71
N ASN A 169 3.30 20.15 28.34
CA ASN A 169 2.56 19.32 29.31
C ASN A 169 3.44 18.74 30.44
N GLY A 170 4.48 19.48 30.87
CA GLY A 170 5.44 18.99 31.88
C GLY A 170 6.19 17.70 31.47
N GLY A 171 6.31 17.43 30.18
CA GLY A 171 6.91 16.21 29.63
C GLY A 171 6.03 14.97 29.69
N GLN A 172 4.77 15.10 30.11
CA GLN A 172 3.80 14.01 30.07
C GLN A 172 3.36 13.69 28.63
N PRO A 173 2.84 12.48 28.36
CA PRO A 173 2.32 12.13 27.06
C PRO A 173 1.32 13.16 26.52
N ILE A 174 1.43 13.44 25.24
CA ILE A 174 0.53 14.30 24.49
C ILE A 174 -0.74 13.50 24.17
N THR A 175 -1.91 14.09 24.43
CA THR A 175 -3.17 13.56 23.92
C THR A 175 -3.25 13.81 22.42
N VAL A 176 -3.10 12.75 21.65
CA VAL A 176 -3.28 12.77 20.19
C VAL A 176 -4.77 12.71 19.89
N THR A 177 -5.28 13.68 19.16
CA THR A 177 -6.67 13.67 18.69
C THR A 177 -6.77 12.84 17.41
N GLU A 178 -7.96 12.30 17.13
CA GLU A 178 -8.21 11.59 15.88
C GLU A 178 -8.35 12.54 14.68
N ALA A 179 -8.39 13.86 14.92
CA ALA A 179 -8.49 14.86 13.87
C ALA A 179 -7.14 15.05 13.14
N PRO A 180 -7.15 15.33 11.83
CA PRO A 180 -5.94 15.68 11.11
C PRO A 180 -5.38 17.03 11.54
N ASN A 181 -4.08 17.22 11.34
CA ASN A 181 -3.36 18.49 11.48
C ASN A 181 -3.37 19.08 12.90
N GLN A 182 -3.28 18.24 13.94
CA GLN A 182 -3.17 18.72 15.31
C GLN A 182 -1.83 19.43 15.50
N THR A 183 -1.87 20.74 15.77
CA THR A 183 -0.66 21.56 15.89
C THR A 183 -0.35 21.88 17.36
N ILE A 184 0.91 21.68 17.74
CA ILE A 184 1.46 22.04 19.05
C ILE A 184 2.55 23.09 18.85
N ALA A 185 2.37 24.26 19.45
CA ALA A 185 3.41 25.29 19.46
C ALA A 185 4.49 24.95 20.49
N LEU A 186 5.76 25.05 20.08
CA LEU A 186 6.88 24.94 21.00
C LEU A 186 7.07 26.26 21.77
N PRO A 187 7.56 26.22 23.03
CA PRO A 187 7.76 27.41 23.84
C PRO A 187 8.66 28.46 23.16
N LEU A 188 8.49 29.72 23.59
CA LEU A 188 9.28 30.86 23.09
C LEU A 188 9.17 31.06 21.57
N ASN A 189 8.09 30.57 20.94
CA ASN A 189 7.89 30.55 19.50
C ASN A 189 9.03 29.85 18.74
N ALA A 190 9.67 28.87 19.38
CA ALA A 190 10.79 28.14 18.82
C ALA A 190 10.42 27.31 17.58
N GLY A 191 9.14 26.99 17.40
CA GLY A 191 8.68 26.17 16.29
C GLY A 191 7.30 25.56 16.53
N THR A 192 6.96 24.60 15.68
CA THR A 192 5.70 23.85 15.72
C THR A 192 5.94 22.37 15.53
N VAL A 193 5.07 21.57 16.14
CA VAL A 193 4.94 20.14 15.90
C VAL A 193 3.53 19.88 15.39
N VAL A 194 3.40 19.37 14.17
CA VAL A 194 2.13 18.96 13.58
C VAL A 194 2.05 17.43 13.67
N ILE A 195 0.98 16.95 14.27
CA ILE A 195 0.65 15.53 14.43
C ILE A 195 -0.46 15.19 13.45
N ASN A 196 -0.37 14.00 12.86
CA ASN A 196 -1.34 13.53 11.88
C ASN A 196 -1.54 14.56 10.76
N GLU A 197 -0.44 15.08 10.21
CA GLU A 197 -0.51 16.07 9.14
C GLU A 197 -1.07 15.39 7.89
N GLN A 198 -2.17 15.92 7.36
CA GLN A 198 -2.86 15.35 6.22
C GLN A 198 -3.27 16.43 5.21
N SER A 199 -3.03 16.13 3.94
CA SER A 199 -3.58 16.88 2.81
C SER A 199 -4.11 15.93 1.75
N SER A 200 -5.30 16.23 1.24
CA SER A 200 -5.98 15.41 0.23
C SER A 200 -6.42 16.28 -0.94
N SER A 201 -6.39 15.72 -2.15
CA SER A 201 -7.05 16.33 -3.30
C SER A 201 -7.77 15.29 -4.15
N VAL A 202 -8.93 15.66 -4.66
CA VAL A 202 -9.69 14.88 -5.65
C VAL A 202 -10.13 15.84 -6.76
N SER A 203 -9.69 15.57 -7.98
CA SER A 203 -9.99 16.39 -9.16
C SER A 203 -10.10 15.52 -10.40
N GLY A 204 -11.27 15.59 -11.07
CA GLY A 204 -11.57 14.74 -12.21
C GLY A 204 -11.45 13.25 -11.84
N GLN A 205 -10.59 12.53 -12.55
CA GLN A 205 -10.32 11.11 -12.33
C GLN A 205 -9.13 10.86 -11.39
N SER A 206 -8.49 11.92 -10.86
CA SER A 206 -7.32 11.79 -10.01
C SER A 206 -7.62 12.07 -8.54
N GLY A 207 -7.02 11.28 -7.66
CA GLY A 207 -7.01 11.48 -6.22
C GLY A 207 -5.59 11.39 -5.67
N SER A 208 -5.28 12.23 -4.68
CA SER A 208 -3.98 12.27 -3.99
C SER A 208 -4.18 12.41 -2.49
N MET A 209 -3.34 11.72 -1.72
CA MET A 209 -3.28 11.78 -0.26
C MET A 209 -1.84 11.82 0.22
N ASP A 210 -1.54 12.79 1.07
CA ASP A 210 -0.31 12.88 1.85
C ASP A 210 -0.62 12.78 3.33
N VAL A 211 0.16 11.96 4.04
CA VAL A 211 0.07 11.80 5.49
C VAL A 211 1.47 11.76 6.11
N SER A 212 1.71 12.60 7.09
CA SER A 212 2.88 12.53 7.97
C SER A 212 2.42 12.30 9.41
N ALA A 213 2.98 11.31 10.09
CA ALA A 213 2.63 11.06 11.49
C ALA A 213 3.11 12.23 12.38
N LEU A 214 4.33 12.72 12.12
CA LEU A 214 4.93 13.82 12.85
C LEU A 214 5.70 14.75 11.89
N HIS A 215 5.43 16.04 11.96
CA HIS A 215 6.17 17.08 11.25
C HIS A 215 6.60 18.17 12.23
N VAL A 216 7.91 18.39 12.35
CA VAL A 216 8.52 19.33 13.29
C VAL A 216 9.27 20.43 12.54
N THR A 217 8.84 21.67 12.73
CA THR A 217 9.45 22.85 12.10
C THR A 217 10.01 23.77 13.16
N ILE A 218 11.29 24.13 13.06
CA ILE A 218 11.97 25.04 14.00
C ILE A 218 12.15 26.41 13.35
N SER A 219 11.49 27.40 13.94
CA SER A 219 11.48 28.78 13.47
C SER A 219 12.88 29.38 13.43
N ASN A 220 13.15 30.18 12.41
CA ASN A 220 14.35 31.01 12.35
C ASN A 220 14.06 32.42 12.89
N PRO A 221 14.63 32.81 14.04
CA PRO A 221 14.36 34.12 14.64
C PRO A 221 14.87 35.30 13.80
N LEU A 222 15.78 35.05 12.85
CA LEU A 222 16.29 36.04 11.91
C LEU A 222 15.42 36.17 10.64
N GLY A 223 14.35 35.39 10.53
CA GLY A 223 13.59 35.22 9.30
C GLY A 223 14.28 34.31 8.27
N GLY A 224 13.58 33.98 7.19
CA GLY A 224 14.06 33.03 6.18
C GLY A 224 13.58 31.58 6.43
N PRO A 225 14.27 30.58 5.84
CA PRO A 225 13.86 29.18 6.00
C PRO A 225 13.99 28.70 7.46
N PRO A 226 13.23 27.67 7.87
CA PRO A 226 13.35 27.05 9.18
C PRO A 226 14.80 26.65 9.50
N LEU A 227 15.20 26.75 10.77
CA LEU A 227 16.51 26.25 11.21
C LEU A 227 16.61 24.73 11.03
N ALA A 228 15.52 24.03 11.30
CA ALA A 228 15.34 22.63 10.99
C ALA A 228 13.88 22.35 10.61
N ASP A 229 13.69 21.39 9.73
CA ASP A 229 12.39 20.86 9.33
C ASP A 229 12.55 19.34 9.28
N VAL A 230 11.72 18.60 10.02
CA VAL A 230 11.85 17.15 10.18
C VAL A 230 10.48 16.51 10.03
N ILE A 231 10.34 15.63 9.06
CA ILE A 231 9.15 14.79 8.84
C ILE A 231 9.52 13.36 9.23
N VAL A 232 8.71 12.75 10.09
CA VAL A 232 8.86 11.36 10.53
C VAL A 232 7.61 10.56 10.19
N SER A 233 7.83 9.41 9.54
CA SER A 233 6.82 8.50 8.99
C SER A 233 5.88 9.24 8.04
N HIS A 234 6.27 9.30 6.78
CA HIS A 234 5.48 9.91 5.71
C HIS A 234 5.03 8.88 4.68
N ALA A 235 3.78 9.02 4.25
CA ALA A 235 3.15 8.21 3.22
C ALA A 235 2.41 9.10 2.24
N HIS A 236 2.66 8.88 0.96
CA HIS A 236 1.99 9.53 -0.15
C HIS A 236 1.37 8.48 -1.07
N ALA A 237 0.11 8.67 -1.47
CA ALA A 237 -0.59 7.78 -2.38
C ALA A 237 -1.47 8.56 -3.37
N ASP A 238 -1.30 8.23 -4.64
CA ASP A 238 -1.94 8.86 -5.78
C ASP A 238 -2.55 7.80 -6.70
N ILE A 239 -3.67 8.16 -7.33
CA ILE A 239 -4.27 7.32 -8.38
C ILE A 239 -4.96 8.18 -9.42
N THR A 240 -4.85 7.78 -10.69
CA THR A 240 -5.74 8.26 -11.76
C THR A 240 -6.59 7.10 -12.25
N CYS A 241 -7.90 7.26 -12.11
CA CYS A 241 -8.87 6.26 -12.48
C CYS A 241 -9.14 6.24 -13.98
N PRO A 242 -9.44 5.06 -14.55
CA PRO A 242 -9.71 4.95 -15.97
C PRO A 242 -11.03 5.64 -16.33
N THR A 243 -11.13 6.13 -17.57
CA THR A 243 -12.32 6.84 -18.08
C THR A 243 -13.51 5.90 -18.34
N ALA A 244 -13.26 4.59 -18.40
CA ALA A 244 -14.27 3.54 -18.40
C ALA A 244 -13.90 2.47 -17.36
N PRO A 245 -14.86 1.88 -16.63
CA PRO A 245 -14.56 0.82 -15.68
C PRO A 245 -13.91 -0.37 -16.40
N SER A 246 -12.69 -0.73 -16.05
CA SER A 246 -12.10 -2.01 -16.41
C SER A 246 -12.66 -3.10 -15.52
N GLN A 247 -13.01 -4.26 -16.07
CA GLN A 247 -13.34 -5.44 -15.25
C GLN A 247 -12.13 -5.80 -14.36
N PRO A 248 -12.31 -6.06 -13.05
CA PRO A 248 -11.21 -6.51 -12.20
C PRO A 248 -10.53 -7.75 -12.80
N PRO A 249 -9.20 -7.88 -12.73
CA PRO A 249 -8.52 -9.09 -13.16
C PRO A 249 -9.11 -10.32 -12.45
N ALA A 250 -9.29 -11.43 -13.17
CA ALA A 250 -9.71 -12.68 -12.54
C ALA A 250 -8.61 -13.16 -11.56
N CYS A 251 -9.00 -13.55 -10.34
CA CYS A 251 -8.04 -14.05 -9.37
C CYS A 251 -7.49 -15.42 -9.75
N GLY A 252 -6.17 -15.55 -9.78
CA GLY A 252 -5.47 -16.83 -9.86
C GLY A 252 -5.50 -17.60 -8.54
N ALA A 253 -5.05 -18.85 -8.56
CA ALA A 253 -4.96 -19.72 -7.38
C ALA A 253 -3.68 -19.51 -6.54
N ALA A 254 -2.68 -18.79 -7.06
CA ALA A 254 -1.45 -18.45 -6.35
C ALA A 254 -1.58 -17.06 -5.69
N PRO A 255 -0.89 -16.80 -4.55
CA PRO A 255 -0.84 -15.46 -3.98
C PRO A 255 -0.16 -14.50 -4.97
N THR A 256 -0.97 -13.64 -5.59
CA THR A 256 -0.49 -12.47 -6.32
C THR A 256 -0.58 -11.22 -5.46
N ASP A 257 -0.95 -11.36 -4.19
CA ASP A 257 -1.06 -10.28 -3.23
C ASP A 257 0.28 -9.95 -2.58
N PHE A 258 0.32 -8.76 -1.97
CA PHE A 258 1.38 -8.34 -1.08
C PHE A 258 0.81 -8.20 0.32
N VAL A 259 1.64 -8.41 1.33
CA VAL A 259 1.33 -8.01 2.71
C VAL A 259 2.40 -7.06 3.20
N THR A 260 1.99 -5.99 3.86
CA THR A 260 2.88 -5.01 4.48
C THR A 260 2.41 -4.76 5.91
N GLY A 261 3.30 -4.26 6.77
CA GLY A 261 2.89 -3.82 8.08
C GLY A 261 4.05 -3.51 9.00
N GLY A 262 3.71 -2.81 10.07
CA GLY A 262 4.62 -2.49 11.15
C GLY A 262 3.83 -2.21 12.42
N GLY A 263 4.45 -2.44 13.56
CA GLY A 263 3.74 -2.32 14.83
C GLY A 263 4.54 -2.86 16.00
N TRP A 264 3.81 -3.17 17.07
CA TRP A 264 4.38 -3.88 18.20
C TRP A 264 3.36 -4.82 18.84
N ILE A 265 3.91 -5.84 19.47
CA ILE A 265 3.21 -6.71 20.42
C ILE A 265 3.82 -6.49 21.80
N VAL A 266 3.14 -7.00 22.84
CA VAL A 266 3.78 -7.15 24.16
C VAL A 266 4.97 -8.10 23.99
N SER A 267 6.11 -7.75 24.57
CA SER A 267 7.30 -8.57 24.46
C SER A 267 7.06 -9.98 25.04
N PRO A 268 7.42 -11.05 24.30
CA PRO A 268 7.36 -12.42 24.81
C PRO A 268 8.32 -12.68 25.98
N SER A 269 9.37 -11.86 26.11
CA SER A 269 10.40 -12.01 27.14
C SER A 269 10.21 -11.10 28.36
N ASP A 270 9.45 -10.01 28.24
CA ASP A 270 9.04 -9.15 29.35
C ASP A 270 7.65 -8.51 29.08
N PRO A 271 6.62 -8.80 29.89
CA PRO A 271 5.28 -8.24 29.69
C PRO A 271 5.20 -6.71 29.85
N ASN A 272 6.24 -6.05 30.39
CA ASN A 272 6.31 -4.59 30.51
C ASN A 272 7.08 -3.94 29.34
N ALA A 273 7.67 -4.74 28.46
CA ALA A 273 8.40 -4.27 27.29
C ALA A 273 7.58 -4.47 26.01
N LYS A 274 8.04 -3.82 24.94
CA LYS A 274 7.48 -3.96 23.59
C LYS A 274 8.39 -4.85 22.76
N ALA A 275 7.79 -5.60 21.83
CA ALA A 275 8.54 -6.15 20.71
C ALA A 275 8.04 -5.49 19.43
N ASN A 276 8.89 -4.65 18.83
CA ASN A 276 8.60 -3.89 17.63
C ASN A 276 8.96 -4.71 16.40
N PHE A 277 8.14 -4.62 15.35
CA PHE A 277 8.39 -5.33 14.10
C PHE A 277 8.02 -4.47 12.88
N ALA A 278 8.65 -4.81 11.77
CA ALA A 278 8.26 -4.38 10.43
C ALA A 278 8.35 -5.57 9.50
N VAL A 279 7.37 -5.72 8.62
CA VAL A 279 7.25 -6.89 7.78
C VAL A 279 6.66 -6.51 6.44
N ALA A 280 7.23 -7.07 5.39
CA ALA A 280 6.68 -7.02 4.04
C ALA A 280 6.92 -8.37 3.36
N GLY A 281 5.96 -8.80 2.55
CA GLY A 281 6.04 -10.08 1.85
C GLY A 281 5.18 -10.09 0.58
N GLY A 282 5.67 -10.75 -0.45
CA GLY A 282 4.92 -10.95 -1.70
C GLY A 282 5.79 -11.48 -2.81
N VAL A 283 5.22 -11.54 -4.02
CA VAL A 283 5.92 -11.99 -5.22
C VAL A 283 5.96 -10.87 -6.26
N LYS A 284 7.16 -10.33 -6.53
CA LYS A 284 7.45 -9.29 -7.53
C LYS A 284 8.63 -9.74 -8.40
N ASN A 285 8.36 -10.50 -9.47
CA ASN A 285 9.40 -11.10 -10.33
C ASN A 285 10.46 -11.89 -9.53
N GLY A 286 10.03 -12.53 -8.45
CA GLY A 286 10.85 -13.07 -7.37
C GLY A 286 10.20 -12.80 -6.01
N PHE A 287 10.75 -13.31 -4.93
CA PHE A 287 10.27 -12.95 -3.59
C PHE A 287 10.65 -11.50 -3.26
N TRP A 288 9.75 -10.81 -2.57
CA TRP A 288 9.90 -9.41 -2.22
C TRP A 288 9.51 -9.20 -0.76
N GLY A 289 10.18 -8.25 -0.11
CA GLY A 289 9.84 -7.78 1.22
C GLY A 289 11.01 -7.83 2.19
N HIS A 290 10.71 -7.69 3.48
CA HIS A 290 11.69 -7.63 4.54
C HIS A 290 11.08 -8.10 5.86
N LEU A 291 11.95 -8.33 6.85
CA LEU A 291 11.58 -8.50 8.26
C LEU A 291 12.55 -7.69 9.12
N MET A 292 12.03 -6.86 10.01
CA MET A 292 12.77 -6.27 11.11
C MET A 292 12.04 -6.62 12.40
N TYR A 293 12.77 -7.02 13.44
CA TYR A 293 12.19 -7.29 14.74
C TYR A 293 13.18 -6.96 15.86
N ILE A 294 12.69 -6.27 16.90
CA ILE A 294 13.44 -6.00 18.12
C ILE A 294 12.56 -6.35 19.30
N ASP A 295 13.03 -7.25 20.16
CA ASP A 295 12.42 -7.52 21.45
C ASP A 295 13.15 -6.70 22.53
N HIS A 296 12.47 -5.71 23.09
CA HIS A 296 13.05 -4.86 24.14
C HIS A 296 13.12 -5.53 25.51
N GLY A 297 12.47 -6.69 25.72
CA GLY A 297 12.52 -7.44 26.98
C GLY A 297 13.85 -8.18 27.19
N ASN A 298 14.46 -8.66 26.11
CA ASN A 298 15.74 -9.39 26.15
C ASN A 298 16.83 -8.80 25.24
N GLY A 299 16.51 -7.75 24.47
CA GLY A 299 17.43 -7.09 23.56
C GLY A 299 17.67 -7.83 22.23
N MET A 300 16.87 -8.85 21.90
CA MET A 300 16.99 -9.59 20.64
C MET A 300 16.75 -8.66 19.45
N ARG A 301 17.63 -8.75 18.45
CA ARG A 301 17.52 -7.98 17.20
C ARG A 301 17.61 -8.93 16.01
N VAL A 302 16.63 -8.83 15.12
CA VAL A 302 16.49 -9.67 13.92
C VAL A 302 16.36 -8.76 12.71
N LYS A 303 17.25 -8.97 11.74
CA LYS A 303 17.21 -8.29 10.44
C LYS A 303 17.12 -9.33 9.35
N GLY A 304 15.99 -9.38 8.65
CA GLY A 304 15.83 -10.17 7.44
C GLY A 304 16.89 -9.81 6.41
N THR A 305 17.58 -10.83 5.89
CA THR A 305 18.60 -10.73 4.83
C THR A 305 18.06 -11.13 3.46
N GLY A 306 16.86 -11.74 3.41
CA GLY A 306 16.14 -12.00 2.18
C GLY A 306 14.89 -12.86 2.40
N VAL A 307 13.86 -12.61 1.59
CA VAL A 307 12.64 -13.42 1.54
C VAL A 307 12.86 -14.61 0.62
N THR A 308 12.47 -15.80 1.06
CA THR A 308 12.62 -17.07 0.34
C THR A 308 11.30 -17.82 0.13
N GLY A 309 10.19 -17.31 0.70
CA GLY A 309 8.88 -17.91 0.55
C GLY A 309 7.76 -16.95 0.92
N TYR A 310 6.63 -17.09 0.24
CA TYR A 310 5.41 -16.33 0.51
C TYR A 310 4.20 -17.21 0.25
N ASN A 311 3.46 -17.54 1.31
CA ASN A 311 2.37 -18.53 1.27
C ASN A 311 1.12 -18.00 2.00
N PHE A 312 -0.02 -18.65 1.75
CA PHE A 312 -1.16 -18.53 2.64
C PHE A 312 -0.83 -19.14 4.00
N TYR A 313 -1.37 -18.56 5.07
CA TYR A 313 -1.26 -19.10 6.42
C TYR A 313 -2.64 -19.33 7.04
N PRO A 314 -3.30 -20.47 6.73
CA PRO A 314 -4.68 -20.73 7.12
C PRO A 314 -4.93 -20.75 8.63
N ALA A 315 -3.89 -20.92 9.45
CA ALA A 315 -4.00 -20.85 10.90
C ALA A 315 -4.43 -19.45 11.39
N PHE A 316 -4.16 -18.39 10.61
CA PHE A 316 -4.68 -17.04 10.85
C PHE A 316 -5.88 -16.68 9.95
N GLY A 317 -6.59 -17.68 9.42
CA GLY A 317 -7.75 -17.48 8.57
C GLY A 317 -7.42 -17.03 7.14
N SER A 318 -8.42 -16.52 6.41
CA SER A 318 -8.31 -16.23 4.97
C SER A 318 -7.37 -15.07 4.63
N ASN A 319 -7.14 -14.17 5.59
CA ASN A 319 -6.22 -13.04 5.42
C ASN A 319 -4.81 -13.34 5.94
N GLY A 320 -4.57 -14.57 6.43
CA GLY A 320 -3.27 -15.00 6.93
C GLY A 320 -2.23 -15.19 5.83
N ARG A 321 -1.03 -14.67 6.02
CA ARG A 321 0.13 -14.85 5.14
C ARG A 321 1.33 -15.29 5.95
N GLN A 322 2.12 -16.17 5.35
CA GLN A 322 3.37 -16.68 5.88
C GLN A 322 4.51 -16.18 4.99
N ILE A 323 5.52 -15.59 5.61
CA ILE A 323 6.72 -15.07 4.95
C ILE A 323 7.91 -15.85 5.50
N LEU A 324 8.61 -16.54 4.60
CA LEU A 324 9.81 -17.31 4.93
C LEU A 324 11.04 -16.54 4.46
N GLY A 325 12.14 -16.66 5.17
CA GLY A 325 13.38 -16.06 4.72
C GLY A 325 14.60 -16.42 5.56
N SER A 326 15.67 -15.67 5.31
CA SER A 326 16.90 -15.68 6.09
C SER A 326 17.02 -14.39 6.88
N ALA A 327 17.61 -14.45 8.07
CA ALA A 327 17.84 -13.29 8.91
C ALA A 327 19.22 -13.34 9.57
N ASP A 328 19.73 -12.14 9.86
CA ASP A 328 20.80 -11.90 10.81
C ASP A 328 20.19 -11.63 12.19
N VAL A 329 20.44 -12.54 13.12
CA VAL A 329 20.01 -12.51 14.52
C VAL A 329 21.23 -12.18 15.35
N SER A 330 21.47 -10.89 15.55
CA SER A 330 22.59 -10.38 16.36
C SER A 330 23.97 -10.93 15.94
N GLY A 331 24.22 -11.03 14.63
CA GLY A 331 25.44 -11.55 14.02
C GLY A 331 25.37 -13.02 13.60
N THR A 332 24.27 -13.72 13.90
CA THR A 332 24.07 -15.14 13.58
C THR A 332 23.07 -15.30 12.44
N ALA A 333 23.43 -16.05 11.40
CA ALA A 333 22.51 -16.34 10.31
C ALA A 333 21.49 -17.42 10.73
N GLU A 334 20.21 -17.11 10.60
CA GLU A 334 19.09 -18.01 10.93
C GLU A 334 18.03 -18.00 9.81
N SER A 335 17.19 -19.04 9.73
CA SER A 335 15.94 -18.96 8.97
C SER A 335 14.86 -18.27 9.81
N TYR A 336 13.92 -17.62 9.14
CA TYR A 336 12.74 -17.07 9.81
C TYR A 336 11.44 -17.49 9.12
N GLU A 337 10.38 -17.55 9.92
CA GLU A 337 8.98 -17.61 9.51
C GLU A 337 8.23 -16.50 10.24
N ALA A 338 7.79 -15.49 9.49
CA ALA A 338 6.98 -14.40 9.98
C ALA A 338 5.55 -14.55 9.45
N ASP A 339 4.59 -14.76 10.35
CA ASP A 339 3.19 -14.95 10.00
C ASP A 339 2.38 -13.74 10.42
N VAL A 340 1.52 -13.27 9.52
CA VAL A 340 0.71 -12.07 9.73
C VAL A 340 -0.72 -12.27 9.26
N ALA A 341 -1.65 -11.50 9.83
CA ALA A 341 -3.00 -11.38 9.29
C ALA A 341 -3.54 -9.96 9.43
N ASP A 342 -4.13 -9.50 8.33
CA ASP A 342 -4.91 -8.27 8.22
C ASP A 342 -6.39 -8.60 8.49
N ASN A 343 -6.89 -8.22 9.65
CA ASN A 343 -8.23 -8.57 10.12
C ASN A 343 -9.15 -7.35 10.30
N ALA A 344 -8.60 -6.15 10.47
CA ALA A 344 -9.38 -4.92 10.55
C ALA A 344 -8.55 -3.66 10.28
N GLU A 345 -9.22 -2.58 9.89
CA GLU A 345 -8.68 -1.23 9.87
C GLU A 345 -9.44 -0.32 10.85
N PRO A 346 -8.82 0.19 11.92
CA PRO A 346 -7.40 0.04 12.30
C PRO A 346 -7.05 -1.37 12.84
N GLY A 347 -5.79 -1.78 12.62
CA GLY A 347 -5.30 -3.12 12.97
C GLY A 347 -5.07 -3.40 14.46
N ARG A 348 -4.94 -2.37 15.30
CA ARG A 348 -4.72 -2.51 16.74
C ARG A 348 -5.81 -3.36 17.40
N GLY A 349 -5.41 -4.44 18.06
CA GLY A 349 -6.32 -5.37 18.73
C GLY A 349 -7.05 -6.35 17.81
N ALA A 350 -6.73 -6.37 16.50
CA ALA A 350 -7.38 -7.24 15.51
C ALA A 350 -6.37 -7.98 14.63
N ASP A 351 -5.38 -7.27 14.11
CA ASP A 351 -4.31 -7.83 13.29
C ASP A 351 -3.37 -8.70 14.13
N GLN A 352 -2.72 -9.65 13.47
CA GLN A 352 -1.88 -10.65 14.15
C GLN A 352 -0.46 -10.67 13.60
N PHE A 353 0.48 -10.97 14.49
CA PHE A 353 1.89 -11.22 14.17
C PHE A 353 2.40 -12.42 14.97
N GLN A 354 3.26 -13.22 14.33
CA GLN A 354 4.04 -14.31 14.94
C GLN A 354 5.41 -14.36 14.28
N LEU A 355 6.44 -14.75 15.05
CA LEU A 355 7.78 -14.98 14.52
C LEU A 355 8.38 -16.29 15.06
N LYS A 356 8.90 -17.10 14.13
CA LYS A 356 9.81 -18.21 14.44
C LYS A 356 11.19 -17.93 13.85
N LEU A 357 12.23 -18.38 14.55
CA LEU A 357 13.61 -18.41 14.09
C LEU A 357 14.12 -19.85 14.18
N ASN A 358 14.63 -20.41 13.08
CA ASN A 358 15.05 -21.82 13.01
C ASN A 358 13.99 -22.80 13.59
N ASP A 359 12.72 -22.60 13.21
CA ASP A 359 11.54 -23.33 13.71
C ASP A 359 11.21 -23.14 15.21
N ALA A 360 12.02 -22.40 15.97
CA ALA A 360 11.74 -22.04 17.35
C ALA A 360 10.82 -20.81 17.42
N LEU A 361 9.72 -20.91 18.16
CA LEU A 361 8.78 -19.82 18.36
C LEU A 361 9.39 -18.76 19.28
N VAL A 362 9.78 -17.61 18.72
CA VAL A 362 10.39 -16.50 19.48
C VAL A 362 9.37 -15.40 19.81
N ALA A 363 8.37 -15.21 18.95
CA ALA A 363 7.20 -14.41 19.24
C ALA A 363 5.95 -15.24 18.95
N PRO A 364 5.17 -15.67 19.98
CA PRO A 364 3.94 -16.40 19.76
C PRO A 364 2.91 -15.51 19.06
N ALA A 365 1.92 -16.15 18.42
CA ALA A 365 0.80 -15.45 17.81
C ALA A 365 0.15 -14.47 18.81
N ALA A 366 0.17 -13.19 18.47
CA ALA A 366 -0.36 -12.12 19.30
C ALA A 366 -1.10 -11.10 18.46
N LEU A 367 -2.14 -10.50 19.05
CA LEU A 367 -2.80 -9.33 18.48
C LEU A 367 -1.90 -8.11 18.61
N LEU A 368 -1.94 -7.23 17.61
CA LEU A 368 -1.15 -6.01 17.64
C LEU A 368 -1.58 -5.12 18.81
N SER A 369 -0.61 -4.70 19.62
CA SER A 369 -0.83 -3.69 20.67
C SER A 369 -0.86 -2.27 20.09
N GLY A 370 -0.31 -2.10 18.90
CA GLY A 370 -0.57 -1.03 17.94
C GLY A 370 0.23 -1.22 16.65
N GLY A 371 -0.02 -0.36 15.66
CA GLY A 371 0.37 -0.57 14.28
C GLY A 371 -0.69 -1.30 13.46
N ASN A 372 -0.32 -1.73 12.25
CA ASN A 372 -1.25 -2.27 11.26
C ASN A 372 -0.56 -3.27 10.32
N ILE A 373 -1.30 -4.28 9.86
CA ILE A 373 -0.99 -5.15 8.72
C ILE A 373 -1.95 -4.82 7.58
N GLN A 374 -1.46 -4.68 6.35
CA GLN A 374 -2.31 -4.52 5.18
C GLN A 374 -2.04 -5.61 4.16
N LEU A 375 -3.09 -6.31 3.76
CA LEU A 375 -3.12 -7.26 2.67
C LEU A 375 -3.62 -6.60 1.38
N HIS A 376 -2.72 -6.46 0.42
CA HIS A 376 -2.96 -5.82 -0.88
C HIS A 376 -3.37 -6.88 -1.90
N LYS A 377 -4.66 -7.01 -2.16
CA LYS A 377 -5.21 -8.05 -3.06
C LYS A 377 -5.20 -7.58 -4.51
N ALA A 378 -4.75 -8.45 -5.42
CA ALA A 378 -4.65 -8.14 -6.84
C ALA A 378 -5.98 -7.87 -7.57
N CYS A 379 -7.09 -8.38 -7.03
CA CYS A 379 -8.40 -8.34 -7.68
C CYS A 379 -9.45 -7.51 -6.94
N GLN A 380 -9.02 -6.53 -6.15
CA GLN A 380 -9.91 -5.62 -5.42
C GLN A 380 -9.79 -4.20 -5.95
#